data_AF-A0A4Z2GIG5-F1
#
_entry.id   AF-A0A4Z2GIG5-F1
#
_cell.length_a   1.000
_cell.length_b   1.000
_cell.length_c   1.000
_cell.angle_alpha   90.00
_cell.angle_beta   90.00
_cell.angle_gamma   90.00
#
_symmetry.space_group_name_H-M   'P 1'
#
loop_
_entity.id
_entity.type
_entity.pdbx_description
1 polymer ?
#
loop_
_entity_poly.entity_id
_entity_poly.type
_entity_poly.pdbx_seq_one_letter_code
_entity_poly.pdbx_strand_id
1 'polypeptide(L)'
;MRFSDETLKEITQRFRRELVKGLGRDTNPTSVLKMLPTFVQSIPDGSEKGDFIALDLGGSNFRILRVRVSHEKKQTVQMESQIYDTPEDIIHGTGTKLFDYVAECLGDFMEKHNIKEKKLPVGLTFSFPCQQTKLDEGFLITWTKRFKASGVEGMDVVKLLNKAIKKRGDYDADIMAVVNDTVGTMMTCGFDDRRCEVGIIIGTGTNACYMEELRHIDLVEGDEGRMCVNTEWGAFGDDGRLEDIRTEFDKEIDRGSLNPGQQLFEKMVSGMYMGELVRLILVKMAREGMLFEGKITPELLTKGKFETKQISAIEKSKEGLTRARETLIRLGVEPSNDDCIAVQHVCAIVSFRSANLIAAALAGILLRLKENKSVARLRTTVGIDGSLYKMHPQYARRLHKTVRRLVPDADIRFLLSESGSSKGAAMVTAVAYRLAEQSREIAQTLSEFRLSIEQLLEVKKRMRIEIQNGLSKSTQEAATVKMLPTFVYSTPDGSEHGDFLALDLGGTNFRVLLVKIRSGKRRTVEMHNKIYSIPLEVMQGTGEEVRSITSSVDRRRRKRRRSGL
;
A
#
# COMPACT_ATOMS: atom_id res chain seq x y z
N MET A 1 -35.20 -9.52 1.57
CA MET A 1 -34.71 -10.31 2.73
C MET A 1 -34.41 -9.38 3.89
N ARG A 2 -34.83 -9.76 5.10
CA ARG A 2 -34.36 -9.13 6.35
C ARG A 2 -33.37 -10.11 6.97
N PHE A 3 -32.10 -9.74 7.06
CA PHE A 3 -31.10 -10.56 7.72
C PHE A 3 -31.29 -10.48 9.24
N SER A 4 -31.26 -11.64 9.90
CA SER A 4 -31.15 -11.75 11.35
C SER A 4 -29.74 -11.38 11.79
N ASP A 5 -29.55 -11.11 13.09
CA ASP A 5 -28.21 -10.86 13.63
C ASP A 5 -27.32 -12.10 13.55
N GLU A 6 -27.92 -13.30 13.65
CA GLU A 6 -27.24 -14.58 13.50
C GLU A 6 -26.66 -14.72 12.09
N THR A 7 -27.46 -14.45 11.06
CA THR A 7 -26.99 -14.47 9.67
C THR A 7 -25.89 -13.43 9.43
N LEU A 8 -26.02 -12.23 9.99
CA LEU A 8 -24.99 -11.19 9.84
C LEU A 8 -23.67 -11.58 10.54
N LYS A 9 -23.74 -12.18 11.74
CA LYS A 9 -22.56 -12.72 12.43
C LYS A 9 -21.89 -13.83 11.62
N GLU A 10 -22.67 -14.70 10.98
CA GLU A 10 -22.14 -15.73 10.11
C GLU A 10 -21.40 -15.12 8.91
N ILE A 11 -22.00 -14.14 8.23
CA ILE A 11 -21.37 -13.40 7.13
C ILE A 11 -20.07 -12.72 7.61
N THR A 12 -20.08 -12.11 8.80
CA THR A 12 -18.87 -11.56 9.42
C THR A 12 -17.78 -12.62 9.58
N GLN A 13 -18.11 -13.82 10.03
CA GLN A 13 -17.12 -14.90 10.17
C GLN A 13 -16.60 -15.40 8.82
N ARG A 14 -17.47 -15.54 7.81
CA ARG A 14 -17.06 -15.88 6.44
C ARG A 14 -16.09 -14.83 5.89
N PHE A 15 -16.41 -13.54 6.03
CA PHE A 15 -15.56 -12.44 5.61
C PHE A 15 -14.20 -12.44 6.31
N ARG A 16 -14.18 -12.67 7.63
CA ARG A 16 -12.93 -12.75 8.40
C ARG A 16 -11.98 -13.85 7.93
N ARG A 17 -12.52 -15.01 7.55
CA ARG A 17 -11.69 -16.10 6.99
C ARG A 17 -11.05 -15.68 5.67
N GLU A 18 -11.80 -14.98 4.82
CA GLU A 18 -11.25 -14.47 3.55
C GLU A 18 -10.21 -13.35 3.76
N LEU A 19 -10.32 -12.53 4.81
CA LEU A 19 -9.25 -11.57 5.16
C LEU A 19 -7.93 -12.28 5.41
N VAL A 20 -7.96 -13.32 6.26
CA VAL A 20 -6.76 -14.11 6.59
C VAL A 20 -6.25 -14.86 5.35
N LYS A 21 -7.15 -15.45 4.57
CA LYS A 21 -6.82 -16.16 3.33
C LYS A 21 -6.12 -15.24 2.31
N GLY A 22 -6.60 -14.01 2.16
CA GLY A 22 -6.01 -13.05 1.23
C GLY A 22 -4.65 -12.53 1.68
N LEU A 23 -4.36 -12.51 2.98
CA LEU A 23 -3.07 -12.08 3.51
C LEU A 23 -1.98 -13.17 3.43
N GLY A 24 -2.37 -14.45 3.50
CA GLY A 24 -1.44 -15.57 3.51
C GLY A 24 -0.81 -15.85 2.15
N ARG A 25 0.51 -16.09 2.10
CA ARG A 25 1.27 -16.30 0.84
C ARG A 25 0.74 -17.47 0.02
N ASP A 26 0.47 -18.60 0.68
CA ASP A 26 0.01 -19.82 0.00
C ASP A 26 -1.47 -19.76 -0.40
N THR A 27 -2.26 -18.94 0.29
CA THR A 27 -3.71 -18.88 0.13
C THR A 27 -4.18 -17.72 -0.74
N ASN A 28 -3.38 -16.66 -0.86
CA ASN A 28 -3.69 -15.46 -1.65
C ASN A 28 -4.01 -15.76 -3.13
N PRO A 29 -3.28 -16.64 -3.85
CA PRO A 29 -3.53 -16.87 -5.28
C PRO A 29 -4.95 -17.35 -5.63
N THR A 30 -5.68 -17.90 -4.66
CA THR A 30 -7.06 -18.38 -4.83
C THR A 30 -8.06 -17.65 -3.91
N SER A 31 -7.64 -16.58 -3.26
CA SER A 31 -8.49 -15.77 -2.39
C SER A 31 -9.38 -14.84 -3.22
N VAL A 32 -10.65 -14.71 -2.83
CA VAL A 32 -11.55 -13.71 -3.45
C VAL A 32 -11.27 -12.31 -2.93
N LEU A 33 -10.82 -12.19 -1.68
CA LEU A 33 -10.28 -10.94 -1.14
C LEU A 33 -8.80 -10.87 -1.48
N LYS A 34 -8.46 -9.93 -2.36
CA LYS A 34 -7.09 -9.79 -2.88
C LYS A 34 -6.11 -9.28 -1.83
N MET A 35 -6.60 -8.53 -0.83
CA MET A 35 -5.81 -8.01 0.30
C MET A 35 -4.51 -7.33 -0.16
N LEU A 36 -4.65 -6.38 -1.07
CA LEU A 36 -3.55 -5.76 -1.81
C LEU A 36 -2.74 -4.82 -0.90
N PRO A 37 -1.41 -5.01 -0.80
CA PRO A 37 -0.51 -4.06 -0.15
C PRO A 37 -0.52 -2.72 -0.87
N THR A 38 -0.60 -1.62 -0.11
CA THR A 38 -0.71 -0.26 -0.68
C THR A 38 0.59 0.54 -0.57
N PHE A 39 1.60 0.01 0.14
CA PHE A 39 2.85 0.69 0.49
C PHE A 39 2.68 1.95 1.33
N VAL A 40 1.49 2.17 1.89
CA VAL A 40 1.25 3.27 2.82
C VAL A 40 1.33 2.75 4.26
N GLN A 41 2.40 3.10 4.97
CA GLN A 41 2.75 2.50 6.28
C GLN A 41 2.21 3.26 7.50
N SER A 42 1.76 4.49 7.33
CA SER A 42 1.18 5.29 8.42
C SER A 42 0.14 6.27 7.90
N ILE A 43 -0.77 6.67 8.79
CA ILE A 43 -1.60 7.86 8.58
C ILE A 43 -0.78 9.14 8.70
N PRO A 44 -1.31 10.31 8.27
CA PRO A 44 -0.61 11.57 8.41
C PRO A 44 -0.21 11.86 9.86
N ASP A 45 1.03 12.31 10.07
CA ASP A 45 1.59 12.59 11.39
C ASP A 45 1.58 14.09 11.74
N GLY A 46 1.24 14.94 10.77
CA GLY A 46 1.20 16.39 10.91
C GLY A 46 2.52 17.07 10.55
N SER A 47 3.48 16.37 9.97
CA SER A 47 4.71 16.95 9.40
C SER A 47 4.61 17.21 7.89
N GLU A 48 3.49 16.84 7.27
CA GLU A 48 3.24 17.04 5.85
C GLU A 48 3.11 18.53 5.54
N LYS A 49 3.90 18.98 4.56
CA LYS A 49 3.91 20.35 4.05
C LYS A 49 4.24 20.36 2.57
N GLY A 50 3.69 21.32 1.82
CA GLY A 50 3.99 21.48 0.40
C GLY A 50 2.76 21.90 -0.43
N ASP A 51 2.96 21.91 -1.74
CA ASP A 51 1.96 22.23 -2.76
C ASP A 51 1.91 21.05 -3.73
N PHE A 52 0.76 20.41 -3.86
CA PHE A 52 0.61 19.12 -4.54
C PHE A 52 -0.58 19.16 -5.49
N ILE A 53 -0.53 18.35 -6.54
CA ILE A 53 -1.68 18.06 -7.38
C ILE A 53 -2.22 16.66 -7.01
N ALA A 54 -3.54 16.51 -6.94
CA ALA A 54 -4.19 15.22 -6.75
C ALA A 54 -5.19 14.97 -7.89
N LEU A 55 -5.02 13.85 -8.58
CA LEU A 55 -5.96 13.33 -9.58
C LEU A 55 -6.90 12.34 -8.90
N ASP A 56 -8.20 12.40 -9.17
CA ASP A 56 -9.18 11.45 -8.63
C ASP A 56 -10.02 10.83 -9.75
N LEU A 57 -9.64 9.61 -10.15
CA LEU A 57 -10.21 8.87 -11.26
C LEU A 57 -10.86 7.56 -10.79
N GLY A 58 -12.06 7.29 -11.31
CA GLY A 58 -12.79 6.04 -11.10
C GLY A 58 -14.06 6.16 -10.26
N GLY A 59 -14.32 7.33 -9.66
CA GLY A 59 -15.58 7.66 -8.99
C GLY A 59 -16.70 8.06 -9.96
N SER A 60 -17.72 8.77 -9.45
CA SER A 60 -18.80 9.32 -10.29
C SER A 60 -18.29 10.42 -11.25
N ASN A 61 -17.31 11.22 -10.80
CA ASN A 61 -16.74 12.34 -11.54
C ASN A 61 -15.21 12.21 -11.53
N PHE A 62 -14.54 12.61 -12.61
CA PHE A 62 -13.10 12.81 -12.59
C PHE A 62 -12.79 14.20 -12.02
N ARG A 63 -11.88 14.28 -11.05
CA ARG A 63 -11.51 15.54 -10.39
C ARG A 63 -10.02 15.74 -10.38
N ILE A 64 -9.60 16.99 -10.50
CA ILE A 64 -8.23 17.42 -10.29
C ILE A 64 -8.23 18.47 -9.19
N LEU A 65 -7.32 18.32 -8.23
CA LEU A 65 -7.21 19.21 -7.10
C LEU A 65 -5.78 19.71 -6.94
N ARG A 66 -5.66 20.95 -6.48
CA ARG A 66 -4.42 21.48 -5.91
C ARG A 66 -4.58 21.55 -4.41
N VAL A 67 -3.67 20.93 -3.68
CA VAL A 67 -3.69 20.83 -2.22
C VAL A 67 -2.43 21.46 -1.67
N ARG A 68 -2.60 22.52 -0.88
CA ARG A 68 -1.52 23.26 -0.21
C ARG A 68 -1.59 23.02 1.28
N VAL A 69 -0.51 22.51 1.86
CA VAL A 69 -0.39 22.20 3.29
C VAL A 69 0.71 23.07 3.88
N SER A 70 0.39 23.91 4.87
CA SER A 70 1.35 24.83 5.51
C SER A 70 1.29 24.81 7.04
N HIS A 71 2.37 25.28 7.68
CA HIS A 71 2.58 25.25 9.14
C HIS A 71 2.64 26.63 9.80
N GLU A 72 1.96 27.64 9.27
CA GLU A 72 2.23 29.01 9.73
C GLU A 72 1.85 29.28 11.20
N LYS A 73 0.86 28.56 11.79
CA LYS A 73 0.55 28.54 13.26
C LYS A 73 -0.24 27.30 13.72
N LYS A 74 -1.07 26.75 12.84
CA LYS A 74 -1.72 25.43 12.88
C LYS A 74 -1.61 24.85 11.48
N GLN A 75 -1.59 23.52 11.32
CA GLN A 75 -1.56 22.91 9.99
C GLN A 75 -2.84 23.29 9.24
N THR A 76 -2.72 24.11 8.19
CA THR A 76 -3.84 24.53 7.35
C THR A 76 -3.75 23.82 6.01
N VAL A 77 -4.90 23.40 5.50
CA VAL A 77 -5.02 22.76 4.19
C VAL A 77 -5.90 23.65 3.32
N GLN A 78 -5.35 24.18 2.24
CA GLN A 78 -6.08 24.90 1.21
C GLN A 78 -6.28 23.98 0.01
N MET A 79 -7.50 23.91 -0.51
CA MET A 79 -7.86 23.03 -1.61
C MET A 79 -8.59 23.82 -2.69
N GLU A 80 -8.12 23.67 -3.93
CA GLU A 80 -8.81 24.11 -5.13
C GLU A 80 -9.12 22.87 -5.96
N SER A 81 -10.31 22.77 -6.53
CA SER A 81 -10.74 21.58 -7.28
C SER A 81 -11.50 21.92 -8.55
N GLN A 82 -11.27 21.15 -9.60
CA GLN A 82 -12.04 21.19 -10.83
C GLN A 82 -12.56 19.80 -11.19
N ILE A 83 -13.81 19.76 -11.67
CA ILE A 83 -14.45 18.54 -12.16
C ILE A 83 -14.36 18.53 -13.68
N TYR A 84 -13.99 17.39 -14.24
CA TYR A 84 -13.94 17.14 -15.68
C TYR A 84 -14.91 16.03 -16.05
N ASP A 85 -15.81 16.32 -17.00
CA ASP A 85 -16.78 15.34 -17.50
C ASP A 85 -16.08 14.32 -18.38
N THR A 86 -16.05 13.06 -17.96
CA THR A 86 -15.42 11.97 -18.73
C THR A 86 -16.46 11.28 -19.62
N PRO A 87 -16.43 11.48 -20.95
CA PRO A 87 -17.41 10.90 -21.86
C PRO A 87 -17.40 9.36 -21.89
N GLU A 88 -18.51 8.73 -22.25
CA GLU A 88 -18.60 7.26 -22.31
C GLU A 88 -17.63 6.63 -23.32
N ASP A 89 -17.36 7.31 -24.44
CA ASP A 89 -16.41 6.84 -25.46
C ASP A 89 -14.95 6.88 -24.97
N ILE A 90 -14.64 7.71 -23.97
CA ILE A 90 -13.34 7.70 -23.28
C ILE A 90 -13.27 6.54 -22.29
N ILE A 91 -14.33 6.34 -21.49
CA ILE A 91 -14.40 5.31 -20.44
C ILE A 91 -14.39 3.87 -21.03
N HIS A 92 -15.00 3.69 -22.20
CA HIS A 92 -15.06 2.41 -22.93
C HIS A 92 -14.10 2.33 -24.13
N GLY A 93 -13.24 3.34 -24.30
CA GLY A 93 -12.33 3.45 -25.44
C GLY A 93 -11.05 2.62 -25.30
N THR A 94 -9.95 3.19 -25.77
CA THR A 94 -8.61 2.61 -25.56
C THR A 94 -7.92 3.27 -24.38
N GLY A 95 -6.99 2.56 -23.74
CA GLY A 95 -6.15 3.11 -22.67
C GLY A 95 -5.44 4.38 -23.11
N THR A 96 -4.91 4.41 -24.34
CA THR A 96 -4.31 5.61 -24.92
C THR A 96 -5.27 6.80 -24.90
N LYS A 97 -6.53 6.63 -25.36
CA LYS A 97 -7.52 7.71 -25.35
C LYS A 97 -7.84 8.18 -23.92
N LEU A 98 -7.99 7.24 -22.98
CA LEU A 98 -8.25 7.55 -21.58
C LEU A 98 -7.12 8.38 -20.95
N PHE A 99 -5.86 7.94 -21.09
CA PHE A 99 -4.73 8.65 -20.49
C PHE A 99 -4.35 9.93 -21.24
N ASP A 100 -4.55 10.01 -22.55
CA ASP A 100 -4.43 11.26 -23.31
C ASP A 100 -5.45 12.30 -22.81
N TYR A 101 -6.71 11.88 -22.56
CA TYR A 101 -7.75 12.74 -21.99
C TYR A 101 -7.41 13.20 -20.56
N VAL A 102 -6.92 12.31 -19.70
CA VAL A 102 -6.48 12.66 -18.34
C VAL A 102 -5.33 13.67 -18.38
N ALA A 103 -4.34 13.46 -19.27
CA ALA A 103 -3.23 14.39 -19.46
C ALA A 103 -3.70 15.74 -20.02
N GLU A 104 -4.74 15.76 -20.86
CA GLU A 104 -5.35 17.00 -21.33
C GLU A 104 -5.99 17.81 -20.21
N CYS A 105 -6.83 17.18 -19.39
CA CYS A 105 -7.45 17.83 -18.25
C CYS A 105 -6.42 18.35 -17.25
N LEU A 106 -5.34 17.59 -17.00
CA LEU A 106 -4.26 18.04 -16.12
C LEU A 106 -3.55 19.28 -16.70
N GLY A 107 -3.25 19.30 -17.99
CA GLY A 107 -2.64 20.47 -18.63
C GLY A 107 -3.52 21.71 -18.57
N ASP A 108 -4.83 21.55 -18.83
CA ASP A 108 -5.83 22.62 -18.69
C ASP A 108 -5.93 23.15 -17.25
N PHE A 109 -5.96 22.25 -16.26
CA PHE A 109 -5.97 22.62 -14.85
C PHE A 109 -4.71 23.42 -14.47
N MET A 110 -3.53 22.94 -14.88
CA MET A 110 -2.26 23.61 -14.56
C MET A 110 -2.14 24.98 -15.23
N GLU A 111 -2.68 25.14 -16.44
CA GLU A 111 -2.76 26.42 -17.15
C GLU A 111 -3.65 27.41 -16.38
N LYS A 112 -4.89 27.02 -16.08
CA LYS A 112 -5.88 27.87 -15.37
C LYS A 112 -5.38 28.38 -14.02
N HIS A 113 -4.59 27.56 -13.33
CA HIS A 113 -4.03 27.90 -12.02
C HIS A 113 -2.62 28.51 -12.08
N ASN A 114 -2.04 28.72 -13.28
CA ASN A 114 -0.69 29.26 -13.50
C ASN A 114 0.41 28.47 -12.73
N ILE A 115 0.40 27.15 -12.86
CA ILE A 115 1.30 26.24 -12.13
C ILE A 115 2.12 25.27 -13.01
N LYS A 116 2.07 25.39 -14.34
CA LYS A 116 2.83 24.53 -15.27
C LYS A 116 4.34 24.50 -14.98
N GLU A 117 4.92 25.66 -14.66
CA GLU A 117 6.37 25.79 -14.40
C GLU A 117 6.81 25.27 -13.02
N LYS A 118 5.87 24.95 -12.12
CA LYS A 118 6.20 24.64 -10.71
C LYS A 118 6.63 23.19 -10.46
N LYS A 119 6.51 22.30 -11.44
CA LYS A 119 6.81 20.86 -11.33
C LYS A 119 6.27 20.24 -10.04
N LEU A 120 4.99 20.48 -9.75
CA LEU A 120 4.38 20.04 -8.50
C LEU A 120 4.28 18.50 -8.45
N PRO A 121 4.56 17.87 -7.31
CA PRO A 121 4.35 16.44 -7.14
C PRO A 121 2.87 16.09 -7.27
N VAL A 122 2.59 14.97 -7.94
CA VAL A 122 1.24 14.54 -8.27
C VAL A 122 0.93 13.21 -7.58
N GLY A 123 -0.19 13.19 -6.86
CA GLY A 123 -0.83 11.97 -6.37
C GLY A 123 -1.97 11.55 -7.29
N LEU A 124 -2.05 10.26 -7.59
CA LEU A 124 -3.14 9.69 -8.38
C LEU A 124 -4.01 8.80 -7.48
N THR A 125 -5.19 9.27 -7.12
CA THR A 125 -6.25 8.38 -6.65
C THR A 125 -6.83 7.63 -7.84
N PHE A 126 -6.58 6.32 -7.89
CA PHE A 126 -7.06 5.42 -8.93
C PHE A 126 -7.90 4.31 -8.29
N SER A 127 -9.21 4.44 -8.45
CA SER A 127 -10.20 3.68 -7.67
C SER A 127 -10.46 2.28 -8.23
N PHE A 128 -9.41 1.51 -8.49
CA PHE A 128 -9.47 0.17 -9.09
C PHE A 128 -8.48 -0.77 -8.39
N PRO A 129 -8.68 -2.09 -8.47
CA PRO A 129 -7.73 -3.05 -7.92
C PRO A 129 -6.40 -2.96 -8.68
N CYS A 130 -5.36 -2.51 -7.99
CA CYS A 130 -4.01 -2.42 -8.53
C CYS A 130 -3.03 -3.27 -7.72
N GLN A 131 -2.21 -4.04 -8.41
CA GLN A 131 -1.02 -4.63 -7.81
C GLN A 131 0.07 -3.57 -7.76
N GLN A 132 0.75 -3.46 -6.62
CA GLN A 132 1.83 -2.51 -6.39
C GLN A 132 3.02 -3.27 -5.78
N THR A 133 4.25 -2.86 -6.08
CA THR A 133 5.48 -3.24 -5.37
C THR A 133 6.19 -2.04 -4.74
N LYS A 134 5.73 -0.83 -5.05
CA LYS A 134 6.11 0.46 -4.46
C LYS A 134 5.00 1.49 -4.70
N LEU A 135 5.12 2.67 -4.09
CA LEU A 135 4.04 3.66 -4.04
C LEU A 135 3.78 4.37 -5.38
N ASP A 136 4.81 4.53 -6.22
CA ASP A 136 4.78 5.21 -7.53
C ASP A 136 4.53 4.25 -8.71
N GLU A 137 3.91 3.10 -8.46
CA GLU A 137 3.45 2.19 -9.50
C GLU A 137 2.09 1.57 -9.17
N GLY A 138 1.34 1.22 -10.21
CA GLY A 138 0.04 0.57 -10.05
C GLY A 138 -0.34 -0.23 -11.28
N PHE A 139 -0.18 -1.54 -11.23
CA PHE A 139 -0.59 -2.45 -12.30
C PHE A 139 -2.08 -2.75 -12.15
N LEU A 140 -2.90 -2.27 -13.07
CA LEU A 140 -4.34 -2.53 -13.03
C LEU A 140 -4.60 -4.04 -13.15
N ILE A 141 -5.24 -4.64 -12.16
CA ILE A 141 -5.59 -6.07 -12.18
C ILE A 141 -6.78 -6.29 -13.11
N THR A 142 -7.87 -5.57 -12.86
CA THR A 142 -9.08 -5.63 -13.69
C THR A 142 -9.93 -4.39 -13.50
N TRP A 143 -10.63 -4.00 -14.55
CA TRP A 143 -11.62 -2.93 -14.46
C TRP A 143 -12.85 -3.34 -13.65
N THR A 144 -13.40 -2.38 -12.92
CA THR A 144 -14.66 -2.51 -12.18
C THR A 144 -15.59 -1.32 -12.48
N LYS A 145 -16.81 -1.37 -11.93
CA LYS A 145 -17.83 -0.31 -12.07
C LYS A 145 -18.21 -0.07 -13.54
N ARG A 146 -17.94 1.13 -14.07
CA ARG A 146 -18.31 1.57 -15.42
C ARG A 146 -17.16 1.63 -16.41
N PHE A 147 -15.92 1.37 -15.98
CA PHE A 147 -14.74 1.51 -16.84
C PHE A 147 -14.47 0.22 -17.61
N LYS A 148 -14.05 0.33 -18.88
CA LYS A 148 -13.59 -0.84 -19.67
C LYS A 148 -12.62 -0.44 -20.79
N ALA A 149 -11.74 0.52 -20.54
CA ALA A 149 -10.76 0.95 -21.52
C ALA A 149 -9.76 -0.17 -21.86
N SER A 150 -9.65 -0.51 -23.15
CA SER A 150 -8.82 -1.61 -23.63
C SER A 150 -7.31 -1.32 -23.50
N GLY A 151 -6.48 -2.36 -23.27
CA GLY A 151 -5.02 -2.21 -23.20
C GLY A 151 -4.49 -1.55 -21.92
N VAL A 152 -5.25 -1.59 -20.82
CA VAL A 152 -4.84 -1.06 -19.51
C VAL A 152 -4.70 -2.17 -18.45
N GLU A 153 -5.53 -3.21 -18.48
CA GLU A 153 -5.40 -4.35 -17.55
C GLU A 153 -4.02 -5.03 -17.76
N GLY A 154 -3.32 -5.32 -16.65
CA GLY A 154 -1.94 -5.80 -16.62
C GLY A 154 -0.86 -4.71 -16.79
N MET A 155 -1.25 -3.46 -17.10
CA MET A 155 -0.30 -2.37 -17.34
C MET A 155 -0.19 -1.45 -16.14
N ASP A 156 1.00 -0.88 -15.96
CA ASP A 156 1.29 0.16 -14.98
C ASP A 156 0.68 1.50 -15.41
N VAL A 157 -0.35 1.96 -14.68
CA VAL A 157 -1.10 3.18 -15.00
C VAL A 157 -0.25 4.44 -14.85
N VAL A 158 0.80 4.43 -14.03
CA VAL A 158 1.75 5.55 -13.90
C VAL A 158 2.54 5.71 -15.19
N LYS A 159 3.05 4.59 -15.73
CA LYS A 159 3.76 4.61 -17.02
C LYS A 159 2.86 5.04 -18.17
N LEU A 160 1.59 4.61 -18.18
CA LEU A 160 0.64 5.03 -19.20
C LEU A 160 0.34 6.54 -19.12
N LEU A 161 0.13 7.08 -17.92
CA LEU A 161 -0.09 8.51 -17.71
C LEU A 161 1.16 9.34 -18.06
N ASN A 162 2.34 8.92 -17.60
CA ASN A 162 3.61 9.58 -17.94
C ASN A 162 3.87 9.57 -19.46
N LYS A 163 3.51 8.50 -20.16
CA LYS A 163 3.59 8.42 -21.62
C LYS A 163 2.66 9.44 -22.29
N ALA A 164 1.43 9.60 -21.79
CA ALA A 164 0.48 10.58 -22.31
C ALA A 164 0.93 12.03 -22.06
N ILE A 165 1.42 12.33 -20.85
CA ILE A 165 1.99 13.64 -20.50
C ILE A 165 3.19 13.96 -21.40
N LYS A 166 4.13 13.03 -21.55
CA LYS A 166 5.32 13.20 -22.42
C LYS A 166 4.96 13.39 -23.89
N LYS A 167 3.93 12.68 -24.38
CA LYS A 167 3.42 12.83 -25.75
C LYS A 167 2.89 14.24 -26.00
N ARG A 168 2.29 14.86 -24.98
CA ARG A 168 1.73 16.22 -25.04
C ARG A 168 2.82 17.29 -25.02
N GLY A 169 3.77 17.20 -24.09
CA GLY A 169 4.98 18.02 -24.05
C GLY A 169 4.81 19.48 -23.64
N ASP A 170 3.64 19.89 -23.15
CA ASP A 170 3.32 21.28 -22.74
C ASP A 170 3.45 21.54 -21.23
N TYR A 171 3.77 20.51 -20.42
CA TYR A 171 4.12 20.60 -19.00
C TYR A 171 4.85 19.33 -18.53
N ASP A 172 5.51 19.44 -17.37
CA ASP A 172 6.08 18.30 -16.63
C ASP A 172 5.23 18.00 -15.39
N ALA A 173 5.00 16.73 -15.09
CA ALA A 173 4.32 16.27 -13.89
C ALA A 173 5.00 15.01 -13.35
N ASP A 174 5.26 15.00 -12.04
CA ASP A 174 5.93 13.89 -11.35
C ASP A 174 4.90 13.08 -10.55
N ILE A 175 4.51 11.92 -11.07
CA ILE A 175 3.54 11.05 -10.41
C ILE A 175 4.24 10.25 -9.30
N MET A 176 4.14 10.73 -8.07
CA MET A 176 4.89 10.19 -6.92
C MET A 176 4.15 9.09 -6.17
N ALA A 177 2.83 9.01 -6.33
CA ALA A 177 2.01 8.05 -5.62
C ALA A 177 0.76 7.66 -6.40
N VAL A 178 0.42 6.38 -6.37
CA VAL A 178 -0.91 5.86 -6.75
C VAL A 178 -1.56 5.25 -5.52
N VAL A 179 -2.79 5.68 -5.24
CA VAL A 179 -3.57 5.19 -4.10
C VAL A 179 -4.99 4.83 -4.51
N ASN A 180 -5.57 3.86 -3.83
CA ASN A 180 -7.01 3.61 -3.94
C ASN A 180 -7.82 4.70 -3.23
N ASP A 181 -9.07 4.94 -3.64
CA ASP A 181 -9.96 5.90 -3.01
C ASP A 181 -10.21 5.61 -1.53
N THR A 182 -10.31 4.34 -1.13
CA THR A 182 -10.39 3.95 0.29
C THR A 182 -9.19 4.43 1.10
N VAL A 183 -7.98 4.29 0.54
CA VAL A 183 -6.72 4.73 1.18
C VAL A 183 -6.70 6.25 1.29
N GLY A 184 -7.06 6.95 0.21
CA GLY A 184 -7.23 8.40 0.22
C GLY A 184 -8.23 8.86 1.28
N THR A 185 -9.39 8.21 1.40
CA THR A 185 -10.38 8.51 2.44
C THR A 185 -9.84 8.26 3.84
N MET A 186 -9.12 7.14 4.06
CA MET A 186 -8.49 6.85 5.35
C MET A 186 -7.49 7.95 5.73
N MET A 187 -6.69 8.42 4.78
CA MET A 187 -5.69 9.47 5.02
C MET A 187 -6.31 10.85 5.20
N THR A 188 -7.35 11.19 4.45
CA THR A 188 -8.11 12.43 4.66
C THR A 188 -8.66 12.49 6.09
N CYS A 189 -9.31 11.40 6.53
CA CYS A 189 -9.86 11.32 7.88
C CYS A 189 -8.79 11.17 8.96
N GLY A 190 -7.69 10.48 8.66
CA GLY A 190 -6.54 10.28 9.57
C GLY A 190 -5.80 11.58 9.88
N PHE A 191 -5.79 12.51 8.93
CA PHE A 191 -5.30 13.87 9.15
C PHE A 191 -6.11 14.60 10.24
N ASP A 192 -7.43 14.44 10.24
CA ASP A 192 -8.32 15.11 11.21
C ASP A 192 -8.49 14.32 12.52
N ASP A 193 -8.28 12.99 12.49
CA ASP A 193 -8.35 12.10 13.65
C ASP A 193 -7.29 11.00 13.58
N ARG A 194 -6.27 11.08 14.44
CA ARG A 194 -5.17 10.11 14.53
C ARG A 194 -5.58 8.68 14.94
N ARG A 195 -6.86 8.44 15.22
CA ARG A 195 -7.40 7.09 15.45
C ARG A 195 -7.97 6.45 14.19
N CYS A 196 -7.91 7.12 13.04
CA CYS A 196 -8.40 6.56 11.79
C CYS A 196 -7.53 5.37 11.37
N GLU A 197 -8.15 4.20 11.24
CA GLU A 197 -7.44 2.96 10.85
C GLU A 197 -8.17 2.18 9.77
N VAL A 198 -9.30 2.71 9.31
CA VAL A 198 -10.15 2.12 8.26
C VAL A 198 -10.65 3.22 7.35
N GLY A 199 -10.53 3.02 6.05
CA GLY A 199 -11.16 3.86 5.02
C GLY A 199 -12.19 3.05 4.24
N ILE A 200 -13.41 3.56 4.09
CA ILE A 200 -14.51 2.87 3.40
C ILE A 200 -15.10 3.78 2.33
N ILE A 201 -15.37 3.18 1.18
CA ILE A 201 -16.15 3.78 0.10
C ILE A 201 -17.51 3.08 -0.02
N ILE A 202 -18.58 3.88 0.00
CA ILE A 202 -19.96 3.43 -0.21
C ILE A 202 -20.62 4.40 -1.21
N GLY A 203 -20.29 4.25 -2.49
CA GLY A 203 -20.69 5.15 -3.58
C GLY A 203 -21.13 4.38 -4.81
N THR A 204 -20.58 4.72 -6.00
CA THR A 204 -20.80 3.94 -7.23
C THR A 204 -20.42 2.48 -7.02
N GLY A 205 -19.23 2.24 -6.48
CA GLY A 205 -18.78 0.95 -5.97
C GLY A 205 -18.76 0.91 -4.44
N THR A 206 -18.23 -0.17 -3.89
CA THR A 206 -17.85 -0.24 -2.48
C THR A 206 -16.53 -0.93 -2.28
N ASN A 207 -15.72 -0.40 -1.38
CA ASN A 207 -14.47 -1.02 -0.98
C ASN A 207 -14.09 -0.58 0.45
N ALA A 208 -13.15 -1.28 1.07
CA ALA A 208 -12.51 -0.85 2.30
C ALA A 208 -11.01 -1.14 2.31
N CYS A 209 -10.27 -0.29 3.02
CA CYS A 209 -8.89 -0.53 3.42
C CYS A 209 -8.76 -0.40 4.94
N TYR A 210 -7.72 -0.99 5.51
CA TYR A 210 -7.39 -0.80 6.93
C TYR A 210 -5.89 -0.98 7.20
N MET A 211 -5.42 -0.48 8.34
CA MET A 211 -4.04 -0.69 8.81
C MET A 211 -3.85 -2.09 9.38
N GLU A 212 -3.07 -2.93 8.71
CA GLU A 212 -2.69 -4.29 9.14
C GLU A 212 -1.24 -4.30 9.67
N GLU A 213 -0.92 -5.23 10.57
CA GLU A 213 0.45 -5.43 11.06
C GLU A 213 1.30 -6.07 9.98
N LEU A 214 2.52 -5.56 9.74
CA LEU A 214 3.35 -6.01 8.62
C LEU A 214 3.67 -7.51 8.71
N ARG A 215 3.88 -8.02 9.94
CA ARG A 215 4.06 -9.45 10.25
C ARG A 215 2.92 -10.38 9.82
N HIS A 216 1.76 -9.84 9.43
CA HIS A 216 0.63 -10.62 8.92
C HIS A 216 0.46 -10.52 7.40
N ILE A 217 1.34 -9.79 6.70
CA ILE A 217 1.25 -9.56 5.25
C ILE A 217 2.37 -10.34 4.58
N ASP A 218 2.17 -11.65 4.38
CA ASP A 218 3.23 -12.55 3.89
C ASP A 218 3.75 -12.21 2.47
N LEU A 219 3.00 -11.38 1.74
CA LEU A 219 3.31 -10.92 0.38
C LEU A 219 4.32 -9.76 0.35
N VAL A 220 4.61 -9.15 1.50
CA VAL A 220 5.57 -8.04 1.64
C VAL A 220 6.68 -8.49 2.58
N GLU A 221 7.94 -8.25 2.22
CA GLU A 221 9.06 -8.53 3.13
C GLU A 221 9.09 -7.52 4.29
N GLY A 222 9.32 -8.04 5.50
CA GLY A 222 9.39 -7.27 6.74
C GLY A 222 8.31 -7.68 7.75
N ASP A 223 8.58 -7.42 9.02
CA ASP A 223 7.71 -7.75 10.16
C ASP A 223 7.47 -6.57 11.11
N GLU A 224 8.18 -5.45 10.90
CA GLU A 224 8.08 -4.25 11.73
C GLU A 224 7.03 -3.26 11.22
N GLY A 225 6.25 -2.72 12.16
CA GLY A 225 5.27 -1.68 11.86
C GLY A 225 4.00 -2.19 11.18
N ARG A 226 3.37 -1.31 10.40
CA ARG A 226 2.05 -1.54 9.82
C ARG A 226 2.02 -1.11 8.37
N MET A 227 1.07 -1.65 7.60
CA MET A 227 0.77 -1.19 6.25
C MET A 227 -0.73 -1.19 6.02
N CYS A 228 -1.20 -0.16 5.32
CA CYS A 228 -2.56 -0.14 4.84
C CYS A 228 -2.76 -1.23 3.78
N VAL A 229 -3.79 -2.05 3.96
CA VAL A 229 -4.19 -3.12 3.03
C VAL A 229 -5.52 -2.75 2.40
N ASN A 230 -5.56 -2.77 1.07
CA ASN A 230 -6.78 -2.64 0.30
C ASN A 230 -7.45 -4.01 0.16
N THR A 231 -8.63 -4.18 0.76
CA THR A 231 -9.29 -5.50 0.82
C THR A 231 -9.85 -5.95 -0.53
N GLU A 232 -10.23 -5.02 -1.39
CA GLU A 232 -11.03 -5.28 -2.60
C GLU A 232 -12.28 -6.11 -2.28
N TRP A 233 -13.00 -5.73 -1.22
CA TRP A 233 -14.12 -6.53 -0.69
C TRP A 233 -15.31 -6.71 -1.62
N GLY A 234 -15.33 -5.99 -2.75
CA GLY A 234 -16.41 -6.07 -3.72
C GLY A 234 -16.55 -7.47 -4.32
N ALA A 235 -15.44 -8.19 -4.44
CA ALA A 235 -15.34 -9.56 -4.93
C ALA A 235 -15.71 -10.64 -3.89
N PHE A 236 -16.10 -10.25 -2.67
CA PHE A 236 -16.48 -11.24 -1.65
C PHE A 236 -17.64 -12.11 -2.15
N GLY A 237 -17.46 -13.43 -2.13
CA GLY A 237 -18.47 -14.38 -2.59
C GLY A 237 -18.45 -14.70 -4.09
N ASP A 238 -17.51 -14.15 -4.87
CA ASP A 238 -17.30 -14.47 -6.30
C ASP A 238 -17.01 -15.97 -6.53
N ASP A 239 -16.57 -16.69 -5.49
CA ASP A 239 -16.35 -18.13 -5.46
C ASP A 239 -17.60 -18.96 -5.07
N GLY A 240 -18.76 -18.32 -4.99
CA GLY A 240 -20.04 -18.93 -4.66
C GLY A 240 -20.35 -19.04 -3.16
N ARG A 241 -19.48 -18.54 -2.27
CA ARG A 241 -19.68 -18.62 -0.81
C ARG A 241 -20.82 -17.77 -0.24
N LEU A 242 -21.43 -16.91 -1.07
CA LEU A 242 -22.59 -16.08 -0.72
C LEU A 242 -23.85 -16.49 -1.49
N GLU A 243 -23.84 -17.61 -2.21
CA GLU A 243 -25.00 -18.04 -3.00
C GLU A 243 -26.27 -18.27 -2.17
N ASP A 244 -26.12 -18.65 -0.91
CA ASP A 244 -27.22 -18.85 0.05
C ASP A 244 -27.94 -17.55 0.43
N ILE A 245 -27.28 -16.40 0.30
CA ILE A 245 -27.86 -15.08 0.59
C ILE A 245 -28.22 -14.27 -0.66
N ARG A 246 -27.74 -14.70 -1.84
CA ARG A 246 -28.06 -14.08 -3.13
C ARG A 246 -29.45 -14.51 -3.61
N THR A 247 -30.22 -13.54 -4.07
CA THR A 247 -31.59 -13.75 -4.60
C THR A 247 -31.60 -13.93 -6.12
N GLU A 248 -32.76 -14.28 -6.67
CA GLU A 248 -32.99 -14.27 -8.13
C GLU A 248 -32.67 -12.89 -8.75
N PHE A 249 -32.98 -11.80 -8.04
CA PHE A 249 -32.71 -10.44 -8.49
C PHE A 249 -31.21 -10.13 -8.55
N ASP A 250 -30.44 -10.62 -7.55
CA ASP A 250 -28.98 -10.46 -7.52
C ASP A 250 -28.29 -11.29 -8.62
N LYS A 251 -28.93 -12.38 -9.07
CA LYS A 251 -28.45 -13.20 -10.20
C LYS A 251 -28.83 -12.58 -11.55
N GLU A 252 -29.99 -11.94 -11.65
CA GLU A 252 -30.41 -11.24 -12.86
C GLU A 252 -29.59 -9.97 -13.12
N ILE A 253 -29.35 -9.14 -12.09
CA ILE A 253 -28.51 -7.95 -12.24
C ILE A 253 -27.07 -8.30 -12.63
N ASP A 254 -26.54 -9.40 -12.10
CA ASP A 254 -25.21 -9.90 -12.39
C ASP A 254 -25.08 -10.37 -13.85
N ARG A 255 -26.04 -11.16 -14.34
CA ARG A 255 -26.11 -11.58 -15.75
C ARG A 255 -26.15 -10.40 -16.73
N GLY A 256 -26.83 -9.32 -16.36
CA GLY A 256 -26.94 -8.11 -17.17
C GLY A 256 -25.81 -7.08 -16.96
N SER A 257 -24.80 -7.37 -16.14
CA SER A 257 -23.72 -6.42 -15.81
C SER A 257 -22.56 -6.46 -16.81
N LEU A 258 -21.64 -5.49 -16.72
CA LEU A 258 -20.42 -5.44 -17.54
C LEU A 258 -19.40 -6.54 -17.16
N ASN A 259 -19.55 -7.11 -15.96
CA ASN A 259 -18.63 -8.08 -15.39
C ASN A 259 -19.39 -9.25 -14.72
N PRO A 260 -20.13 -10.08 -15.47
CA PRO A 260 -20.89 -11.19 -14.91
C PRO A 260 -20.01 -12.15 -14.10
N GLY A 261 -20.50 -12.59 -12.94
CA GLY A 261 -19.78 -13.51 -12.04
C GLY A 261 -18.70 -12.85 -11.18
N GLN A 262 -18.48 -11.54 -11.32
CA GLN A 262 -17.49 -10.78 -10.55
C GLN A 262 -18.16 -9.71 -9.69
N GLN A 263 -17.49 -9.28 -8.62
CA GLN A 263 -17.94 -8.19 -7.76
C GLN A 263 -19.34 -8.45 -7.17
N LEU A 264 -19.64 -9.70 -6.80
CA LEU A 264 -20.97 -10.13 -6.40
C LEU A 264 -21.44 -9.46 -5.11
N PHE A 265 -20.55 -9.26 -4.14
CA PHE A 265 -20.88 -8.51 -2.93
C PHE A 265 -21.14 -7.03 -3.23
N GLU A 266 -20.30 -6.40 -4.06
CA GLU A 266 -20.50 -5.01 -4.49
C GLU A 266 -21.87 -4.81 -5.16
N LYS A 267 -22.28 -5.75 -6.03
CA LYS A 267 -23.58 -5.74 -6.70
C LYS A 267 -24.79 -5.80 -5.76
N MET A 268 -24.63 -6.37 -4.57
CA MET A 268 -25.69 -6.41 -3.57
C MET A 268 -25.84 -5.11 -2.76
N VAL A 269 -24.81 -4.25 -2.76
CA VAL A 269 -24.69 -3.17 -1.77
C VAL A 269 -24.46 -1.77 -2.35
N SER A 270 -23.76 -1.61 -3.47
CA SER A 270 -23.32 -0.29 -3.93
C SER A 270 -24.41 0.51 -4.65
N GLY A 271 -24.18 1.81 -4.78
CA GLY A 271 -25.11 2.75 -5.40
C GLY A 271 -25.29 2.58 -6.91
N MET A 272 -24.37 1.91 -7.62
CA MET A 272 -24.56 1.62 -9.05
C MET A 272 -25.67 0.59 -9.30
N TYR A 273 -25.85 -0.36 -8.37
CA TYR A 273 -26.71 -1.54 -8.56
C TYR A 273 -28.04 -1.45 -7.81
N MET A 274 -28.09 -0.66 -6.74
CA MET A 274 -29.26 -0.61 -5.84
C MET A 274 -30.57 -0.19 -6.54
N GLY A 275 -30.51 0.83 -7.41
CA GLY A 275 -31.67 1.26 -8.20
C GLY A 275 -32.21 0.17 -9.11
N GLU A 276 -31.31 -0.52 -9.81
CA GLU A 276 -31.68 -1.59 -10.73
C GLU A 276 -32.23 -2.82 -10.00
N LEU A 277 -31.70 -3.15 -8.81
CA LEU A 277 -32.28 -4.18 -7.95
C LEU A 277 -33.73 -3.86 -7.58
N VAL A 278 -34.02 -2.61 -7.20
CA VAL A 278 -35.41 -2.19 -6.94
C VAL A 278 -36.25 -2.34 -8.20
N ARG A 279 -35.79 -1.87 -9.36
CA ARG A 279 -36.52 -1.99 -10.63
C ARG A 279 -36.91 -3.43 -10.94
N LEU A 280 -35.98 -4.37 -10.82
CA LEU A 280 -36.22 -5.79 -11.09
C LEU A 280 -37.28 -6.39 -10.14
N ILE A 281 -37.25 -6.01 -8.86
CA ILE A 281 -38.28 -6.38 -7.89
C ILE A 281 -39.64 -5.83 -8.33
N LEU A 282 -39.71 -4.54 -8.71
CA LEU A 282 -40.95 -3.91 -9.16
C LEU A 282 -41.51 -4.57 -10.43
N VAL A 283 -40.65 -4.94 -11.39
CA VAL A 283 -41.06 -5.66 -12.61
C VAL A 283 -41.68 -7.01 -12.26
N LYS A 284 -41.05 -7.80 -11.37
CA LYS A 284 -41.59 -9.09 -10.94
C LYS A 284 -42.93 -8.93 -10.22
N MET A 285 -43.00 -7.99 -9.27
CA MET A 285 -44.24 -7.70 -8.53
C MET A 285 -45.38 -7.25 -9.46
N ALA A 286 -45.08 -6.43 -10.46
CA ALA A 286 -46.06 -6.03 -11.47
C ALA A 286 -46.51 -7.23 -12.33
N ARG A 287 -45.60 -8.09 -12.80
CA ARG A 287 -45.96 -9.32 -13.55
C ARG A 287 -46.87 -10.26 -12.76
N GLU A 288 -46.71 -10.30 -11.45
CA GLU A 288 -47.49 -11.12 -10.54
C GLU A 288 -48.78 -10.41 -10.05
N GLY A 289 -49.10 -9.23 -10.60
CA GLY A 289 -50.32 -8.48 -10.27
C GLY A 289 -50.33 -7.82 -8.89
N MET A 290 -49.19 -7.80 -8.18
CA MET A 290 -49.05 -7.24 -6.83
C MET A 290 -48.86 -5.72 -6.82
N LEU A 291 -48.43 -5.14 -7.93
CA LEU A 291 -48.28 -3.69 -8.11
C LEU A 291 -48.95 -3.25 -9.40
N PHE A 292 -49.42 -2.01 -9.41
CA PHE A 292 -49.92 -1.30 -10.58
C PHE A 292 -51.06 -2.04 -11.31
N GLU A 293 -51.84 -2.86 -10.59
CA GLU A 293 -52.90 -3.72 -11.15
C GLU A 293 -52.40 -4.65 -12.27
N GLY A 294 -51.11 -5.02 -12.26
CA GLY A 294 -50.49 -5.83 -13.29
C GLY A 294 -50.01 -5.05 -14.53
N LYS A 295 -50.20 -3.73 -14.58
CA LYS A 295 -49.73 -2.89 -15.69
C LYS A 295 -48.20 -2.81 -15.71
N ILE A 296 -47.61 -3.03 -16.88
CA ILE A 296 -46.17 -2.94 -17.13
C ILE A 296 -45.94 -2.00 -18.31
N THR A 297 -45.00 -1.07 -18.14
CA THR A 297 -44.61 -0.10 -19.17
C THR A 297 -43.22 -0.39 -19.76
N PRO A 298 -42.93 0.06 -20.99
CA PRO A 298 -41.58 -0.01 -21.56
C PRO A 298 -40.51 0.64 -20.66
N GLU A 299 -40.83 1.76 -20.03
CA GLU A 299 -39.94 2.48 -19.12
C GLU A 299 -39.60 1.65 -17.88
N LEU A 300 -40.59 0.97 -17.28
CA LEU A 300 -40.36 0.07 -16.15
C LEU A 300 -39.48 -1.13 -16.54
N LEU A 301 -39.62 -1.62 -17.78
CA LEU A 301 -38.80 -2.72 -18.30
C LEU A 301 -37.38 -2.30 -18.71
N THR A 302 -37.15 -1.01 -18.92
CA THR A 302 -35.84 -0.49 -19.38
C THR A 302 -34.84 -0.42 -18.23
N LYS A 303 -33.73 -1.15 -18.37
CA LYS A 303 -32.60 -1.14 -17.43
C LYS A 303 -32.13 0.29 -17.13
N GLY A 304 -31.87 0.58 -15.86
CA GLY A 304 -31.32 1.87 -15.43
C GLY A 304 -32.32 3.03 -15.34
N LYS A 305 -33.61 2.83 -15.66
CA LYS A 305 -34.64 3.87 -15.48
C LYS A 305 -35.02 4.13 -14.02
N PHE A 306 -34.69 3.20 -13.12
CA PHE A 306 -34.79 3.39 -11.68
C PHE A 306 -33.38 3.53 -11.07
N GLU A 307 -33.02 4.75 -10.66
CA GLU A 307 -31.71 5.10 -10.13
C GLU A 307 -31.72 5.15 -8.60
N THR A 308 -30.56 4.90 -7.99
CA THR A 308 -30.39 4.96 -6.52
C THR A 308 -30.72 6.33 -5.92
N LYS A 309 -30.58 7.43 -6.67
CA LYS A 309 -31.01 8.77 -6.23
C LYS A 309 -32.51 8.84 -5.96
N GLN A 310 -33.32 8.06 -6.68
CA GLN A 310 -34.77 7.97 -6.46
C GLN A 310 -35.08 7.19 -5.18
N ILE A 311 -34.34 6.11 -4.87
CA ILE A 311 -34.42 5.41 -3.57
C ILE A 311 -34.22 6.40 -2.43
N SER A 312 -33.13 7.18 -2.49
CA SER A 312 -32.83 8.20 -1.48
C SER A 312 -33.94 9.24 -1.33
N ALA A 313 -34.59 9.63 -2.44
CA ALA A 313 -35.72 10.57 -2.41
C ALA A 313 -37.00 9.95 -1.80
N ILE A 314 -37.28 8.70 -2.14
CA ILE A 314 -38.44 7.93 -1.68
C ILE A 314 -38.34 7.60 -0.18
N GLU A 315 -37.14 7.43 0.36
CA GLU A 315 -36.93 7.16 1.79
C GLU A 315 -36.83 8.42 2.68
N LYS A 316 -37.13 9.61 2.14
CA LYS A 316 -37.27 10.82 2.95
C LYS A 316 -38.52 10.74 3.83
N SER A 317 -38.41 11.16 5.08
CA SER A 317 -39.49 11.02 6.08
C SER A 317 -40.74 11.84 5.78
N LYS A 318 -40.60 13.04 5.20
CA LYS A 318 -41.72 13.95 4.92
C LYS A 318 -42.28 13.82 3.50
N GLU A 319 -41.39 13.78 2.51
CA GLU A 319 -41.75 13.83 1.08
C GLU A 319 -41.72 12.46 0.39
N GLY A 320 -41.35 11.38 1.10
CA GLY A 320 -41.01 10.10 0.49
C GLY A 320 -42.10 9.51 -0.41
N LEU A 321 -43.36 9.50 0.06
CA LEU A 321 -44.49 8.99 -0.71
C LEU A 321 -44.81 9.86 -1.94
N THR A 322 -44.69 11.18 -1.82
CA THR A 322 -44.83 12.10 -2.96
C THR A 322 -43.76 11.83 -4.01
N ARG A 323 -42.50 11.65 -3.58
CA ARG A 323 -41.39 11.30 -4.48
C ARG A 323 -41.55 9.92 -5.12
N ALA A 324 -42.16 8.97 -4.41
CA ALA A 324 -42.52 7.67 -4.98
C ALA A 324 -43.53 7.84 -6.10
N ARG A 325 -44.63 8.57 -5.85
CA ARG A 325 -45.64 8.87 -6.87
C ARG A 325 -45.05 9.56 -8.10
N GLU A 326 -44.26 10.62 -7.92
CA GLU A 326 -43.58 11.33 -9.02
C GLU A 326 -42.63 10.42 -9.83
N THR A 327 -41.93 9.51 -9.15
CA THR A 327 -40.99 8.59 -9.81
C THR A 327 -41.75 7.52 -10.60
N LEU A 328 -42.81 6.96 -10.03
CA LEU A 328 -43.64 5.94 -10.67
C LEU A 328 -44.40 6.51 -11.87
N ILE A 329 -44.95 7.72 -11.78
CA ILE A 329 -45.57 8.41 -12.93
C ILE A 329 -44.58 8.60 -14.08
N ARG A 330 -43.32 8.96 -13.78
CA ARG A 330 -42.26 9.09 -14.80
C ARG A 330 -41.86 7.76 -15.44
N LEU A 331 -42.17 6.64 -14.80
CA LEU A 331 -42.04 5.29 -15.37
C LEU A 331 -43.28 4.89 -16.18
N GLY A 332 -44.22 5.80 -16.41
CA GLY A 332 -45.41 5.56 -17.24
C GLY A 332 -46.51 4.74 -16.55
N VAL A 333 -46.37 4.38 -15.27
CA VAL A 333 -47.43 3.72 -14.51
C VAL A 333 -48.35 4.73 -13.84
N GLU A 334 -49.57 4.32 -13.51
CA GLU A 334 -50.56 5.09 -12.75
C GLU A 334 -50.61 4.57 -11.30
N PRO A 335 -49.73 5.06 -10.40
CA PRO A 335 -49.60 4.45 -9.07
C PRO A 335 -50.77 4.82 -8.15
N SER A 336 -51.33 3.81 -7.48
CA SER A 336 -52.19 4.00 -6.32
C SER A 336 -51.39 4.50 -5.10
N ASN A 337 -52.08 4.84 -4.00
CA ASN A 337 -51.40 5.15 -2.74
C ASN A 337 -50.69 3.92 -2.18
N ASP A 338 -51.30 2.74 -2.32
CA ASP A 338 -50.74 1.48 -1.84
C ASP A 338 -49.48 1.08 -2.63
N ASP A 339 -49.46 1.33 -3.95
CA ASP A 339 -48.26 1.16 -4.77
C ASP A 339 -47.10 2.02 -4.26
N CYS A 340 -47.37 3.28 -3.91
CA CYS A 340 -46.35 4.19 -3.39
C CYS A 340 -45.77 3.70 -2.06
N ILE A 341 -46.63 3.19 -1.16
CA ILE A 341 -46.23 2.63 0.13
C ILE A 341 -45.41 1.34 -0.08
N ALA A 342 -45.87 0.45 -0.96
CA ALA A 342 -45.19 -0.80 -1.28
C ALA A 342 -43.80 -0.54 -1.89
N VAL A 343 -43.70 0.37 -2.87
CA VAL A 343 -42.43 0.76 -3.50
C VAL A 343 -41.48 1.41 -2.48
N GLN A 344 -41.98 2.26 -1.58
CA GLN A 344 -41.18 2.80 -0.48
C GLN A 344 -40.67 1.68 0.44
N HIS A 345 -41.48 0.67 0.72
CA HIS A 345 -41.07 -0.47 1.54
C HIS A 345 -40.01 -1.33 0.86
N VAL A 346 -40.15 -1.58 -0.46
CA VAL A 346 -39.13 -2.27 -1.27
C VAL A 346 -37.80 -1.50 -1.22
N CYS A 347 -37.83 -0.18 -1.43
CA CYS A 347 -36.66 0.69 -1.31
C CYS A 347 -35.97 0.52 0.05
N ALA A 348 -36.75 0.60 1.13
CA ALA A 348 -36.26 0.45 2.50
C ALA A 348 -35.63 -0.92 2.77
N ILE A 349 -36.21 -2.01 2.23
CA ILE A 349 -35.65 -3.36 2.38
C ILE A 349 -34.30 -3.46 1.64
N VAL A 350 -34.23 -3.01 0.40
CA VAL A 350 -33.01 -3.11 -0.43
C VAL A 350 -31.88 -2.26 0.15
N SER A 351 -32.15 -1.00 0.53
CA SER A 351 -31.13 -0.13 1.10
C SER A 351 -30.69 -0.59 2.49
N PHE A 352 -31.60 -1.14 3.31
CA PHE A 352 -31.26 -1.68 4.62
C PHE A 352 -30.47 -2.98 4.53
N ARG A 353 -30.78 -3.85 3.55
CA ARG A 353 -29.98 -5.02 3.21
C ARG A 353 -28.53 -4.62 2.93
N SER A 354 -28.35 -3.62 2.07
CA SER A 354 -27.03 -3.08 1.74
C SER A 354 -26.27 -2.59 2.99
N ALA A 355 -26.90 -1.76 3.82
CA ALA A 355 -26.29 -1.27 5.06
C ALA A 355 -25.91 -2.39 6.04
N ASN A 356 -26.71 -3.45 6.14
CA ASN A 356 -26.42 -4.60 7.00
C ASN A 356 -25.26 -5.46 6.48
N LEU A 357 -25.16 -5.65 5.16
CA LEU A 357 -24.05 -6.40 4.56
C LEU A 357 -22.72 -5.67 4.73
N ILE A 358 -22.68 -4.35 4.48
CA ILE A 358 -21.50 -3.52 4.77
C ILE A 358 -21.16 -3.56 6.27
N ALA A 359 -22.16 -3.53 7.15
CA ALA A 359 -21.94 -3.65 8.58
C ALA A 359 -21.25 -4.97 8.96
N ALA A 360 -21.66 -6.08 8.35
CA ALA A 360 -21.09 -7.40 8.61
C ALA A 360 -19.63 -7.51 8.12
N ALA A 361 -19.31 -6.97 6.95
CA ALA A 361 -17.94 -6.94 6.44
C ALA A 361 -17.04 -6.03 7.29
N LEU A 362 -17.51 -4.81 7.62
CA LEU A 362 -16.79 -3.90 8.52
C LEU A 362 -16.58 -4.50 9.91
N ALA A 363 -17.57 -5.21 10.46
CA ALA A 363 -17.42 -5.92 11.72
C ALA A 363 -16.26 -6.93 11.67
N GLY A 364 -16.03 -7.57 10.52
CA GLY A 364 -14.88 -8.46 10.32
C GLY A 364 -13.54 -7.74 10.42
N ILE A 365 -13.41 -6.57 9.78
CA ILE A 365 -12.22 -5.72 9.87
C ILE A 365 -11.99 -5.22 11.31
N LEU A 366 -13.04 -4.77 11.99
CA LEU A 366 -12.94 -4.26 13.34
C LEU A 366 -12.52 -5.34 14.34
N LEU A 367 -13.05 -6.56 14.20
CA LEU A 367 -12.62 -7.68 15.04
C LEU A 367 -11.16 -8.06 14.76
N ARG A 368 -10.72 -8.01 13.49
CA ARG A 368 -9.30 -8.20 13.12
C ARG A 368 -8.40 -7.15 13.78
N LEU A 369 -8.76 -5.87 13.71
CA LEU A 369 -8.03 -4.79 14.40
C LEU A 369 -7.98 -4.98 15.92
N LYS A 370 -9.09 -5.41 16.53
CA LYS A 370 -9.16 -5.71 17.97
C LYS A 370 -8.17 -6.82 18.36
N GLU A 371 -8.10 -7.87 17.55
CA GLU A 371 -7.19 -9.02 17.75
C GLU A 371 -5.73 -8.63 17.57
N ASN A 372 -5.41 -7.90 16.50
CA ASN A 372 -4.05 -7.41 16.23
C ASN A 372 -3.49 -6.60 17.41
N LYS A 373 -4.34 -5.74 17.99
CA LYS A 373 -4.00 -4.92 19.16
C LYS A 373 -4.06 -5.67 20.48
N SER A 374 -4.62 -6.88 20.51
CA SER A 374 -4.81 -7.69 21.71
C SER A 374 -5.52 -6.92 22.84
N VAL A 375 -6.57 -6.16 22.50
CA VAL A 375 -7.33 -5.33 23.45
C VAL A 375 -8.72 -5.90 23.74
N ALA A 376 -9.16 -5.78 24.99
CA ALA A 376 -10.52 -6.17 25.39
C ALA A 376 -11.62 -5.33 24.72
N ARG A 377 -11.35 -4.03 24.50
CA ARG A 377 -12.26 -3.08 23.85
C ARG A 377 -11.49 -2.27 22.80
N LEU A 378 -11.98 -2.25 21.57
CA LEU A 378 -11.35 -1.50 20.48
C LEU A 378 -11.82 -0.05 20.51
N ARG A 379 -10.92 0.90 20.32
CA ARG A 379 -11.25 2.31 20.03
C ARG A 379 -10.61 2.70 18.71
N THR A 380 -11.43 3.10 17.74
CA THR A 380 -10.94 3.40 16.39
C THR A 380 -11.88 4.38 15.67
N THR A 381 -11.37 4.99 14.62
CA THR A 381 -12.12 5.84 13.71
C THR A 381 -12.18 5.20 12.32
N VAL A 382 -13.36 5.23 11.71
CA VAL A 382 -13.62 4.76 10.35
C VAL A 382 -13.90 5.98 9.49
N GLY A 383 -13.00 6.28 8.57
CA GLY A 383 -13.21 7.29 7.54
C GLY A 383 -14.13 6.75 6.46
N ILE A 384 -15.20 7.48 6.12
CA ILE A 384 -16.18 7.06 5.12
C ILE A 384 -16.37 8.15 4.06
N ASP A 385 -16.40 7.73 2.79
CA ASP A 385 -16.86 8.53 1.66
C ASP A 385 -17.81 7.70 0.77
N GLY A 386 -18.45 8.37 -0.18
CA GLY A 386 -19.32 7.77 -1.18
C GLY A 386 -20.72 8.39 -1.20
N SER A 387 -21.25 8.55 -2.42
CA SER A 387 -22.51 9.23 -2.67
C SER A 387 -23.71 8.56 -1.99
N LEU A 388 -23.75 7.22 -1.93
CA LEU A 388 -24.84 6.49 -1.28
C LEU A 388 -24.87 6.76 0.22
N TYR A 389 -23.71 6.67 0.90
CA TYR A 389 -23.63 6.96 2.33
C TYR A 389 -23.93 8.42 2.66
N LYS A 390 -23.44 9.37 1.84
CA LYS A 390 -23.65 10.82 2.03
C LYS A 390 -25.10 11.24 1.80
N MET A 391 -25.73 10.76 0.72
CA MET A 391 -26.98 11.32 0.22
C MET A 391 -28.22 10.58 0.70
N HIS A 392 -28.10 9.31 1.11
CA HIS A 392 -29.26 8.52 1.49
C HIS A 392 -29.69 8.81 2.94
N PRO A 393 -30.94 9.24 3.18
CA PRO A 393 -31.36 9.85 4.46
C PRO A 393 -31.31 8.89 5.66
N GLN A 394 -31.38 7.58 5.42
CA GLN A 394 -31.42 6.56 6.48
C GLN A 394 -30.17 5.67 6.54
N TYR A 395 -29.27 5.75 5.56
CA TYR A 395 -28.25 4.71 5.35
C TYR A 395 -27.20 4.71 6.45
N ALA A 396 -26.56 5.86 6.69
CA ALA A 396 -25.55 6.01 7.74
C ALA A 396 -26.09 5.59 9.12
N ARG A 397 -27.30 6.03 9.49
CA ARG A 397 -27.94 5.66 10.76
C ARG A 397 -28.12 4.14 10.90
N ARG A 398 -28.61 3.48 9.85
CA ARG A 398 -28.82 2.02 9.81
C ARG A 398 -27.49 1.27 9.92
N LEU A 399 -26.50 1.66 9.11
CA LEU A 399 -25.16 1.10 9.12
C LEU A 399 -24.54 1.19 10.52
N HIS A 400 -24.48 2.40 11.11
CA HIS A 400 -23.87 2.60 12.41
C HIS A 400 -24.57 1.81 13.52
N LYS A 401 -25.90 1.71 13.47
CA LYS A 401 -26.67 0.93 14.45
C LYS A 401 -26.36 -0.56 14.35
N THR A 402 -26.25 -1.11 13.13
CA THR A 402 -25.94 -2.52 12.94
C THR A 402 -24.48 -2.84 13.31
N VAL A 403 -23.51 -2.01 12.92
CA VAL A 403 -22.09 -2.23 13.28
C VAL A 403 -21.91 -2.28 14.81
N ARG A 404 -22.48 -1.32 15.55
CA ARG A 404 -22.40 -1.30 17.03
C ARG A 404 -23.06 -2.51 17.69
N ARG A 405 -24.06 -3.11 17.03
CA ARG A 405 -24.73 -4.32 17.51
C ARG A 405 -23.90 -5.58 17.25
N LEU A 406 -23.20 -5.64 16.11
CA LEU A 406 -22.34 -6.76 15.74
C LEU A 406 -21.00 -6.76 16.49
N VAL A 407 -20.49 -5.58 16.86
CA VAL A 407 -19.23 -5.42 17.60
C VAL A 407 -19.45 -4.55 18.85
N PRO A 408 -20.09 -5.09 19.91
CA PRO A 408 -20.42 -4.33 21.11
C PRO A 408 -19.18 -3.88 21.90
N ASP A 409 -18.06 -4.58 21.77
CA ASP A 409 -16.79 -4.27 22.43
C ASP A 409 -15.93 -3.27 21.63
N ALA A 410 -16.54 -2.36 20.88
CA ALA A 410 -15.83 -1.37 20.10
C ALA A 410 -16.48 0.03 20.19
N ASP A 411 -15.67 1.02 20.56
CA ASP A 411 -16.01 2.44 20.51
C ASP A 411 -15.60 3.01 19.14
N ILE A 412 -16.57 3.05 18.23
CA ILE A 412 -16.34 3.39 16.83
C ILE A 412 -16.81 4.81 16.55
N ARG A 413 -15.89 5.66 16.09
CA ARG A 413 -16.23 6.96 15.50
C ARG A 413 -16.31 6.81 13.98
N PHE A 414 -17.42 7.21 13.39
CA PHE A 414 -17.55 7.32 11.94
C PHE A 414 -17.29 8.77 11.55
N LEU A 415 -16.30 9.00 10.69
CA LEU A 415 -15.90 10.33 10.23
C LEU A 415 -16.16 10.43 8.73
N LEU A 416 -16.99 11.38 8.33
CA LEU A 416 -17.27 11.63 6.92
C LEU A 416 -16.10 12.42 6.31
N SER A 417 -15.60 11.97 5.16
CA SER A 417 -14.64 12.73 4.37
C SER A 417 -15.36 13.77 3.50
N GLU A 418 -15.38 15.03 3.94
CA GLU A 418 -16.03 16.13 3.20
C GLU A 418 -15.31 16.44 1.88
N SER A 419 -13.97 16.47 1.92
CA SER A 419 -13.09 16.77 0.79
C SER A 419 -12.72 15.56 -0.07
N GLY A 420 -13.24 14.38 0.27
CA GLY A 420 -13.04 13.13 -0.47
C GLY A 420 -11.66 12.51 -0.31
N SER A 421 -11.27 11.67 -1.27
CA SER A 421 -10.00 10.90 -1.26
C SER A 421 -8.78 11.77 -1.60
N SER A 422 -8.98 12.90 -2.29
CA SER A 422 -7.91 13.72 -2.86
C SER A 422 -7.04 14.44 -1.83
N LYS A 423 -7.61 14.88 -0.69
CA LYS A 423 -6.80 15.42 0.43
C LYS A 423 -5.82 14.37 0.94
N GLY A 424 -6.29 13.13 1.12
CA GLY A 424 -5.45 12.01 1.55
C GLY A 424 -4.41 11.60 0.53
N ALA A 425 -4.75 11.60 -0.76
CA ALA A 425 -3.77 11.36 -1.82
C ALA A 425 -2.64 12.39 -1.81
N ALA A 426 -2.94 13.67 -1.56
CA ALA A 426 -1.92 14.69 -1.37
C ALA A 426 -1.06 14.45 -0.13
N MET A 427 -1.62 13.96 0.99
CA MET A 427 -0.82 13.59 2.16
C MET A 427 0.14 12.43 1.88
N VAL A 428 -0.34 11.39 1.18
CA VAL A 428 0.52 10.27 0.75
C VAL A 428 1.62 10.77 -0.19
N THR A 429 1.28 11.66 -1.12
CA THR A 429 2.22 12.31 -2.02
C THR A 429 3.27 13.11 -1.27
N ALA A 430 2.88 13.84 -0.22
CA ALA A 430 3.81 14.60 0.62
C ALA A 430 4.86 13.69 1.29
N VAL A 431 4.43 12.55 1.82
CA VAL A 431 5.33 11.56 2.42
C VAL A 431 6.23 10.92 1.34
N ALA A 432 5.65 10.53 0.20
CA ALA A 432 6.39 9.97 -0.93
C ALA A 432 7.49 10.93 -1.42
N TYR A 433 7.14 12.20 -1.61
CA TYR A 433 8.05 13.26 -2.03
C TYR A 433 9.20 13.45 -1.04
N ARG A 434 8.90 13.49 0.27
CA ARG A 434 9.93 13.60 1.31
C ARG A 434 10.92 12.42 1.27
N LEU A 435 10.42 11.19 1.13
CA LEU A 435 11.26 9.99 1.08
C LEU A 435 12.11 9.94 -0.20
N ALA A 436 11.55 10.38 -1.33
CA ALA A 436 12.27 10.48 -2.59
C ALA A 436 13.42 11.50 -2.50
N GLU A 437 13.17 12.68 -1.93
CA GLU A 437 14.22 13.70 -1.73
C GLU A 437 15.32 13.21 -0.79
N GLN A 438 14.96 12.58 0.34
CA GLN A 438 15.94 11.99 1.24
C GLN A 438 16.79 10.91 0.54
N SER A 439 16.15 10.04 -0.25
CA SER A 439 16.85 9.01 -1.01
C SER A 439 17.78 9.61 -2.06
N ARG A 440 17.38 10.71 -2.71
CA ARG A 440 18.20 11.45 -3.67
C ARG A 440 19.44 12.05 -3.00
N GLU A 441 19.30 12.65 -1.82
CA GLU A 441 20.41 13.20 -1.04
C GLU A 441 21.40 12.12 -0.58
N ILE A 442 20.89 10.98 -0.09
CA ILE A 442 21.71 9.83 0.28
C ILE A 442 22.46 9.31 -0.95
N ALA A 443 21.76 9.09 -2.07
CA ALA A 443 22.38 8.60 -3.30
C ALA A 443 23.45 9.57 -3.83
N GLN A 444 23.21 10.87 -3.74
CA GLN A 444 24.19 11.89 -4.12
C GLN A 444 25.43 11.83 -3.22
N THR A 445 25.26 11.71 -1.90
CA THR A 445 26.37 11.57 -0.95
C THR A 445 27.17 10.29 -1.19
N LEU A 446 26.48 9.16 -1.40
CA LEU A 446 27.11 7.87 -1.65
C LEU A 446 27.75 7.78 -3.05
N SER A 447 27.36 8.64 -3.99
CA SER A 447 27.93 8.66 -5.34
C SER A 447 29.43 8.96 -5.35
N GLU A 448 29.95 9.68 -4.35
CA GLU A 448 31.38 9.97 -4.18
C GLU A 448 32.22 8.70 -3.96
N PHE A 449 31.61 7.65 -3.42
CA PHE A 449 32.27 6.36 -3.18
C PHE A 449 32.20 5.42 -4.38
N ARG A 450 31.47 5.79 -5.44
CA ARG A 450 31.31 4.96 -6.63
C ARG A 450 32.44 5.23 -7.62
N LEU A 451 33.41 4.32 -7.67
CA LEU A 451 34.49 4.37 -8.66
C LEU A 451 34.06 3.75 -10.00
N SER A 452 34.27 4.49 -11.09
CA SER A 452 34.11 3.96 -12.45
C SER A 452 35.23 2.97 -12.80
N ILE A 453 35.00 2.15 -13.83
CA ILE A 453 36.02 1.22 -14.33
C ILE A 453 37.29 1.98 -14.75
N GLU A 454 37.15 3.16 -15.36
CA GLU A 454 38.28 4.00 -15.76
C GLU A 454 39.08 4.49 -14.54
N GLN A 455 38.40 4.94 -13.48
CA GLN A 455 39.05 5.33 -12.23
C GLN A 455 39.76 4.15 -11.57
N LEU A 456 39.17 2.95 -11.57
CA LEU A 456 39.80 1.74 -11.06
C LEU A 456 41.05 1.35 -11.87
N LEU A 457 41.01 1.49 -13.20
CA LEU A 457 42.17 1.27 -14.05
C LEU A 457 43.28 2.30 -13.80
N GLU A 458 42.91 3.55 -13.56
CA GLU A 458 43.86 4.59 -13.18
C GLU A 458 44.48 4.30 -11.81
N VAL A 459 43.70 3.85 -10.81
CA VAL A 459 44.22 3.38 -9.52
C VAL A 459 45.21 2.23 -9.72
N LYS A 460 44.87 1.24 -10.54
CA LYS A 460 45.78 0.13 -10.91
C LYS A 460 47.08 0.64 -11.53
N LYS A 461 47.00 1.62 -12.44
CA LYS A 461 48.15 2.23 -13.10
C LYS A 461 49.04 2.97 -12.09
N ARG A 462 48.45 3.80 -11.23
CA ARG A 462 49.16 4.53 -10.16
C ARG A 462 49.87 3.58 -9.21
N MET A 463 49.18 2.51 -8.79
CA MET A 463 49.79 1.47 -7.95
C MET A 463 50.98 0.81 -8.65
N ARG A 464 50.86 0.49 -9.95
CA ARG A 464 51.98 -0.07 -10.73
C ARG A 464 53.17 0.88 -10.80
N ILE A 465 52.94 2.18 -10.98
CA ILE A 465 54.00 3.20 -10.99
C ILE A 465 54.69 3.24 -9.63
N GLU A 466 53.93 3.29 -8.53
CA GLU A 466 54.51 3.33 -7.19
C GLU A 466 55.29 2.06 -6.84
N ILE A 467 54.86 0.89 -7.32
CA ILE A 467 55.63 -0.35 -7.23
C ILE A 467 56.99 -0.22 -7.94
N GLN A 468 57.03 0.35 -9.16
CA GLN A 468 58.29 0.56 -9.87
C GLN A 468 59.19 1.57 -9.15
N ASN A 469 58.60 2.63 -8.59
CA ASN A 469 59.33 3.60 -7.78
C ASN A 469 59.94 2.96 -6.53
N GLY A 470 59.20 2.10 -5.84
CA GLY A 470 59.69 1.37 -4.67
C GLY A 470 60.80 0.37 -4.98
N LEU A 471 60.80 -0.25 -6.17
CA LEU A 471 61.81 -1.21 -6.60
C LEU A 471 63.09 -0.56 -7.12
N SER A 472 63.02 0.68 -7.62
CA SER A 472 64.17 1.36 -8.22
C SER A 472 65.05 2.02 -7.16
N LYS A 473 66.35 1.70 -7.18
CA LYS A 473 67.34 2.24 -6.24
C LYS A 473 67.39 3.78 -6.21
N SER A 474 67.16 4.43 -7.34
CA SER A 474 67.24 5.90 -7.46
C SER A 474 66.02 6.62 -6.89
N THR A 475 64.88 5.94 -6.74
CA THR A 475 63.60 6.57 -6.33
C THR A 475 63.02 5.99 -5.04
N GLN A 476 63.57 4.88 -4.52
CA GLN A 476 63.09 4.16 -3.34
C GLN A 476 63.02 5.01 -2.07
N GLU A 477 63.96 5.92 -1.87
CA GLU A 477 64.00 6.78 -0.67
C GLU A 477 62.74 7.64 -0.56
N ALA A 478 62.31 8.24 -1.68
CA ALA A 478 61.11 9.08 -1.76
C ALA A 478 59.82 8.31 -2.08
N ALA A 479 59.88 7.04 -2.50
CA ALA A 479 58.69 6.25 -2.86
C ALA A 479 57.76 6.04 -1.67
N THR A 480 56.43 6.08 -1.91
CA THR A 480 55.44 5.85 -0.83
C THR A 480 55.20 4.35 -0.61
N VAL A 481 55.18 3.56 -1.67
CA VAL A 481 55.14 2.10 -1.63
C VAL A 481 56.57 1.57 -1.62
N LYS A 482 57.06 1.11 -0.46
CA LYS A 482 58.49 0.89 -0.21
C LYS A 482 59.13 -0.36 -0.83
N MET A 483 58.31 -1.33 -1.23
CA MET A 483 58.77 -2.60 -1.84
C MET A 483 59.99 -3.22 -1.12
N LEU A 484 59.87 -3.38 0.20
CA LEU A 484 60.98 -3.79 1.06
C LEU A 484 61.43 -5.24 0.77
N PRO A 485 62.75 -5.49 0.59
CA PRO A 485 63.28 -6.83 0.44
C PRO A 485 63.06 -7.67 1.70
N THR A 486 62.54 -8.89 1.54
CA THR A 486 62.29 -9.83 2.64
C THR A 486 63.43 -10.83 2.86
N PHE A 487 64.42 -10.86 1.97
CA PHE A 487 65.51 -11.87 1.91
C PHE A 487 65.03 -13.32 1.74
N VAL A 488 63.77 -13.51 1.31
CA VAL A 488 63.24 -14.81 0.89
C VAL A 488 63.38 -14.91 -0.63
N TYR A 489 64.35 -15.70 -1.10
CA TYR A 489 64.73 -15.76 -2.52
C TYR A 489 63.90 -16.74 -3.35
N SER A 490 63.19 -17.68 -2.72
CA SER A 490 62.36 -18.67 -3.40
C SER A 490 61.18 -19.09 -2.54
N THR A 491 60.12 -19.54 -3.20
CA THR A 491 59.04 -20.28 -2.54
C THR A 491 59.52 -21.68 -2.17
N PRO A 492 58.86 -22.36 -1.21
CA PRO A 492 59.22 -23.72 -0.83
C PRO A 492 59.27 -24.68 -2.03
N ASP A 493 60.32 -25.48 -2.14
CA ASP A 493 60.52 -26.47 -3.21
C ASP A 493 60.15 -27.90 -2.76
N GLY A 494 59.90 -28.07 -1.46
CA GLY A 494 59.53 -29.33 -0.83
C GLY A 494 60.70 -30.16 -0.32
N SER A 495 61.93 -29.62 -0.37
CA SER A 495 63.08 -30.15 0.33
C SER A 495 63.09 -29.79 1.82
N GLU A 496 62.25 -28.84 2.24
CA GLU A 496 62.24 -28.32 3.61
C GLU A 496 61.98 -29.42 4.63
N HIS A 497 62.81 -29.45 5.66
CA HIS A 497 62.75 -30.47 6.70
C HIS A 497 63.28 -29.90 8.01
N GLY A 498 62.62 -30.24 9.11
CA GLY A 498 63.08 -29.89 10.45
C GLY A 498 61.95 -29.53 11.40
N ASP A 499 62.33 -29.19 12.64
CA ASP A 499 61.43 -28.67 13.66
C ASP A 499 61.79 -27.20 13.91
N PHE A 500 60.81 -26.31 13.73
CA PHE A 500 61.01 -24.86 13.75
C PHE A 500 60.13 -24.22 14.81
N LEU A 501 60.64 -23.16 15.44
CA LEU A 501 59.83 -22.25 16.23
C LEU A 501 59.49 -21.02 15.38
N ALA A 502 58.24 -20.56 15.43
CA ALA A 502 57.81 -19.33 14.79
C ALA A 502 57.10 -18.42 15.79
N LEU A 503 57.28 -17.11 15.60
CA LEU A 503 56.66 -16.05 16.38
C LEU A 503 55.77 -15.23 15.44
N ASP A 504 54.50 -15.10 15.78
CA ASP A 504 53.54 -14.27 15.05
C ASP A 504 53.16 -13.09 15.93
N LEU A 505 53.68 -11.91 15.56
CA LEU A 505 53.54 -10.66 16.30
C LEU A 505 53.20 -9.53 15.30
N GLY A 506 52.04 -8.91 15.47
CA GLY A 506 51.58 -7.83 14.58
C GLY A 506 50.07 -7.63 14.54
N GLY A 507 49.29 -8.61 15.01
CA GLY A 507 47.85 -8.48 15.25
C GLY A 507 47.49 -8.34 16.73
N THR A 508 46.20 -8.47 17.05
CA THR A 508 45.66 -8.41 18.42
C THR A 508 46.21 -9.50 19.35
N ASN A 509 46.73 -10.60 18.80
CA ASN A 509 47.20 -11.76 19.56
C ASN A 509 48.64 -12.10 19.18
N PHE A 510 49.46 -12.41 20.18
CA PHE A 510 50.79 -12.99 19.98
C PHE A 510 50.70 -14.50 19.99
N ARG A 511 51.37 -15.16 19.04
CA ARG A 511 51.39 -16.63 18.97
C ARG A 511 52.81 -17.14 18.94
N VAL A 512 53.05 -18.20 19.70
CA VAL A 512 54.28 -19.01 19.61
C VAL A 512 53.89 -20.34 19.01
N LEU A 513 54.57 -20.72 17.93
CA LEU A 513 54.30 -21.94 17.19
C LEU A 513 55.54 -22.86 17.19
N LEU A 514 55.28 -24.16 17.26
CA LEU A 514 56.21 -25.22 16.89
C LEU A 514 55.70 -25.84 15.58
N VAL A 515 56.51 -25.80 14.54
CA VAL A 515 56.19 -26.28 13.20
C VAL A 515 57.18 -27.38 12.82
N LYS A 516 56.69 -28.61 12.71
CA LYS A 516 57.50 -29.76 12.28
C LYS A 516 57.22 -30.07 10.83
N ILE A 517 58.23 -29.92 9.99
CA ILE A 517 58.16 -30.17 8.54
C ILE A 517 58.96 -31.43 8.25
N ARG A 518 58.37 -32.36 7.48
CA ARG A 518 59.05 -33.56 7.01
C ARG A 518 58.97 -33.64 5.49
N SER A 519 60.12 -33.60 4.83
CA SER A 519 60.29 -33.95 3.41
C SER A 519 60.47 -35.47 3.22
N GLY A 520 60.06 -36.00 2.05
CA GLY A 520 60.11 -37.43 1.71
C GLY A 520 58.97 -37.88 0.77
N LYS A 521 58.72 -39.20 0.65
CA LYS A 521 57.62 -39.77 -0.19
C LYS A 521 56.23 -39.26 0.19
N ARG A 522 56.04 -38.84 1.44
CA ARG A 522 54.85 -38.11 1.92
C ARG A 522 55.32 -36.87 2.65
N ARG A 523 54.93 -35.70 2.14
CA ARG A 523 55.18 -34.41 2.81
C ARG A 523 54.17 -34.27 3.95
N THR A 524 54.64 -33.96 5.16
CA THR A 524 53.77 -33.71 6.32
C THR A 524 54.24 -32.46 7.07
N VAL A 525 53.28 -31.67 7.53
CA VAL A 525 53.51 -30.51 8.40
C VAL A 525 52.63 -30.69 9.64
N GLU A 526 53.26 -30.74 10.81
CA GLU A 526 52.59 -30.79 12.12
C GLU A 526 52.81 -29.45 12.82
N MET A 527 51.74 -28.79 13.27
CA MET A 527 51.82 -27.48 13.93
C MET A 527 51.18 -27.53 15.31
N HIS A 528 51.93 -27.07 16.31
CA HIS A 528 51.43 -26.77 17.66
C HIS A 528 51.54 -25.28 17.88
N ASN A 529 50.53 -24.64 18.46
CA ASN A 529 50.63 -23.23 18.81
C ASN A 529 50.04 -22.95 20.19
N LYS A 530 50.51 -21.85 20.78
CA LYS A 530 49.92 -21.26 21.97
C LYS A 530 49.74 -19.77 21.78
N ILE A 531 48.53 -19.30 22.06
CA ILE A 531 48.15 -17.89 21.99
C ILE A 531 48.46 -17.23 23.33
N TYR A 532 49.00 -16.03 23.26
CA TYR A 532 49.28 -15.16 24.38
C TYR A 532 48.65 -13.79 24.10
N SER A 533 47.81 -13.32 25.01
CA SER A 533 47.29 -11.96 24.94
C SER A 533 48.41 -10.97 25.32
N ILE A 534 48.61 -9.94 24.50
CA ILE A 534 49.48 -8.81 24.85
C ILE A 534 48.62 -7.75 25.53
N PRO A 535 48.90 -7.37 26.79
CA PRO A 535 48.15 -6.30 27.45
C PRO A 535 48.29 -4.97 26.66
N LEU A 536 47.21 -4.18 26.62
CA LEU A 536 47.16 -2.92 25.84
C LEU A 536 48.28 -1.94 26.22
N GLU A 537 48.63 -1.90 27.51
CA GLU A 537 49.74 -1.12 28.08
C GLU A 537 51.09 -1.46 27.42
N VAL A 538 51.27 -2.71 26.98
CA VAL A 538 52.48 -3.19 26.29
C VAL A 538 52.41 -2.90 24.79
N MET A 539 51.22 -2.88 24.21
CA MET A 539 51.03 -2.57 22.79
C MET A 539 51.23 -1.07 22.49
N GLN A 540 50.94 -0.19 23.46
CA GLN A 540 51.01 1.26 23.32
C GLN A 540 52.22 1.89 24.03
N GLY A 541 52.94 1.11 24.84
CA GLY A 541 54.10 1.57 25.60
C GLY A 541 55.37 1.78 24.76
N THR A 542 56.35 2.45 25.35
CA THR A 542 57.69 2.66 24.78
C THR A 542 58.48 1.34 24.72
N GLY A 543 59.48 1.27 23.83
CA GLY A 543 60.36 0.08 23.73
C GLY A 543 61.08 -0.29 25.05
N GLU A 544 61.20 0.66 25.97
CA GLU A 544 61.75 0.47 27.33
C GLU A 544 60.73 -0.17 28.28
N GLU A 545 59.45 0.18 28.18
CA GLU A 545 58.36 -0.40 28.98
C GLU A 545 58.14 -1.88 28.63
N VAL A 546 58.26 -2.24 27.35
CA VAL A 546 58.23 -3.64 26.88
C VAL A 546 59.39 -4.47 27.48
N ARG A 547 60.58 -3.86 27.66
CA ARG A 547 61.73 -4.51 28.31
C ARG A 547 61.52 -4.70 29.82
N SER A 548 60.81 -3.80 30.50
CA SER A 548 60.58 -3.91 31.95
C SER A 548 59.73 -5.14 32.34
N ILE A 549 58.78 -5.54 31.48
CA ILE A 549 57.85 -6.66 31.74
C ILE A 549 58.52 -8.02 31.53
N THR A 550 59.47 -8.16 30.60
CA THR A 550 60.24 -9.40 30.43
C THR A 550 61.14 -9.69 31.65
N SER A 551 61.64 -8.64 32.31
CA SER A 551 62.47 -8.76 33.52
C SER A 551 61.71 -9.27 34.76
N SER A 552 60.39 -9.05 34.84
CA SER A 552 59.55 -9.52 35.93
C SER A 552 59.09 -10.98 35.77
N VAL A 553 59.01 -11.48 34.53
CA VAL A 553 58.80 -12.92 34.23
C VAL A 553 60.02 -13.76 34.66
N ASP A 554 61.24 -13.24 34.47
CA ASP A 554 62.47 -13.92 34.85
C ASP A 554 62.66 -13.98 36.39
N ARG A 555 62.21 -12.94 37.11
CA ARG A 555 62.12 -12.96 38.59
C ARG A 555 61.14 -14.02 39.11
N ARG A 556 60.00 -14.25 38.44
CA ARG A 556 59.03 -15.30 38.83
C ARG A 556 59.55 -16.72 38.54
N ARG A 557 60.32 -16.92 37.47
CA ARG A 557 60.99 -18.22 37.18
C ARG A 557 62.12 -18.54 38.15
N ARG A 558 62.95 -17.56 38.53
CA ARG A 558 63.99 -17.75 39.57
C ARG A 558 63.40 -18.06 40.96
N LYS A 559 62.21 -17.53 41.29
CA LYS A 559 61.50 -17.89 42.53
C LYS A 559 60.99 -19.34 42.54
N ARG A 560 60.47 -19.85 41.42
CA ARG A 560 60.02 -21.25 41.30
C ARG A 560 61.15 -22.29 41.31
N ARG A 561 62.37 -21.94 40.83
CA ARG A 561 63.55 -22.82 40.96
C ARG A 561 64.15 -22.83 42.38
N ARG A 562 63.83 -21.84 43.22
CA ARG A 562 64.30 -21.77 44.62
C ARG A 562 63.31 -22.36 45.64
N SER A 563 62.08 -22.71 45.24
CA SER A 563 61.06 -23.32 46.10
C SER A 563 60.88 -24.82 45.84
N GLY A 564 61.93 -25.49 45.34
CA GLY A 564 61.98 -26.93 45.07
C GLY A 564 63.01 -27.63 45.96
N LEU A 565 63.01 -27.26 47.24
CA LEU A 565 63.55 -28.00 48.39
C LEU A 565 62.62 -27.71 49.57
#